data_AF-A0A497N4H4-F1
#
_entry.id   AF-A0A497N4H4-F1
#
_cell.length_a   1.000
_cell.length_b   1.000
_cell.length_c   1.000
_cell.angle_alpha   90.00
_cell.angle_beta   90.00
_cell.angle_gamma   90.00
#
_symmetry.space_group_name_H-M   'P 1'
#
loop_
_entity.id
_entity.type
_entity.pdbx_description
1 polymer ?
#
loop_
_entity_poly.entity_id
_entity_poly.type
_entity_poly.pdbx_seq_one_letter_code
_entity_poly.pdbx_strand_id
1 'polypeptide(L)'
;MPIPLTLTHEGETVRVVGFRSEEAYRRLAEAGLNLGALLTVTSIDESTITVEAPQCPEAPRAAVCSLCQICTEPRRIQLTLTLNLADQIEVEPLALRGESPLY
;
A
#
# COMPACT_ATOMS: atom_id res chain seq x y z
N MET A 1 -6.44 6.99 -13.99
CA MET A 1 -6.72 8.13 -13.09
C MET A 1 -6.55 7.62 -11.66
N PRO A 2 -5.88 8.36 -10.77
CA PRO A 2 -5.76 7.96 -9.37
C PRO A 2 -7.13 8.01 -8.68
N ILE A 3 -7.40 7.03 -7.82
CA ILE A 3 -8.62 6.94 -7.02
C ILE A 3 -8.27 6.93 -5.53
N PRO A 4 -9.14 7.44 -4.65
CA PRO A 4 -8.97 7.27 -3.20
C PRO A 4 -9.01 5.79 -2.81
N LEU A 5 -8.21 5.40 -1.81
CA LEU A 5 -8.10 4.02 -1.34
C LEU A 5 -9.45 3.45 -0.87
N THR A 6 -10.36 4.30 -0.39
CA THR A 6 -11.73 3.92 0.01
C THR A 6 -12.60 3.36 -1.12
N LEU A 7 -12.25 3.64 -2.39
CA LEU A 7 -12.98 3.13 -3.56
C LEU A 7 -12.43 1.81 -4.10
N THR A 8 -11.45 1.22 -3.42
CA THR A 8 -10.89 -0.09 -3.76
C THR A 8 -11.71 -1.22 -3.16
N HIS A 9 -11.49 -2.44 -3.63
CA HIS A 9 -12.21 -3.63 -3.15
C HIS A 9 -11.31 -4.55 -2.33
N GLU A 10 -11.92 -5.35 -1.46
CA GLU A 10 -11.21 -6.42 -0.76
C GLU A 10 -10.58 -7.39 -1.76
N GLY A 11 -9.31 -7.76 -1.52
CA GLY A 11 -8.48 -8.57 -2.42
C GLY A 11 -7.79 -7.78 -3.53
N GLU A 12 -8.09 -6.50 -3.71
CA GLU A 12 -7.45 -5.68 -4.74
C GLU A 12 -6.05 -5.27 -4.31
N THR A 13 -5.11 -5.31 -5.26
CA THR A 13 -3.76 -4.76 -5.06
C THR A 13 -3.66 -3.41 -5.74
N VAL A 14 -3.22 -2.41 -4.99
CA VAL A 14 -3.13 -1.03 -5.43
C VAL A 14 -1.73 -0.48 -5.18
N ARG A 15 -1.34 0.51 -5.97
CA ARG A 15 -0.09 1.24 -5.82
C ARG A 15 -0.38 2.62 -5.28
N VAL A 16 0.29 3.03 -4.20
CA VAL A 16 0.18 4.40 -3.68
C VAL A 16 0.85 5.36 -4.66
N VAL A 17 0.13 6.38 -5.10
CA VAL A 17 0.65 7.39 -6.05
C VAL A 17 0.59 8.81 -5.53
N GLY A 18 -0.18 9.06 -4.46
CA GLY A 18 -0.31 10.38 -3.89
C GLY A 18 -0.97 10.39 -2.52
N PHE A 19 -0.94 11.57 -1.89
CA PHE A 19 -1.57 11.84 -0.61
C PHE A 19 -2.23 13.22 -0.68
N ARG A 20 -3.47 13.31 -0.21
CA ARG A 20 -4.23 14.56 -0.09
C ARG A 20 -4.04 15.25 1.26
N SER A 21 -3.53 14.50 2.25
CA SER A 21 -3.26 15.00 3.60
C SER A 21 -1.86 14.60 4.05
N GLU A 22 -1.17 15.52 4.74
CA GLU A 22 0.11 15.23 5.40
C GLU A 22 -0.04 14.15 6.48
N GLU A 23 -1.20 14.08 7.13
CA GLU A 23 -1.50 13.06 8.14
C GLU A 23 -1.51 11.65 7.52
N ALA A 24 -2.10 11.51 6.33
CA ALA A 24 -2.13 10.25 5.61
C ALA A 24 -0.72 9.81 5.16
N TYR A 25 0.08 10.76 4.68
CA TYR A 25 1.50 10.53 4.37
C TYR A 25 2.27 10.08 5.61
N ARG A 26 2.14 10.82 6.72
CA ARG A 26 2.85 10.52 7.97
C ARG A 26 2.49 9.14 8.49
N ARG A 27 1.22 8.77 8.44
CA ARG A 27 0.75 7.47 8.93
C ARG A 27 1.30 6.30 8.13
N LEU A 28 1.40 6.43 6.80
CA LEU A 28 2.04 5.40 5.97
C LEU A 28 3.55 5.38 6.18
N ALA A 29 4.20 6.54 6.31
CA ALA A 29 5.63 6.64 6.55
C ALA A 29 6.03 6.03 7.91
N GLU A 30 5.21 6.18 8.95
CA GLU A 30 5.39 5.49 10.25
C GLU A 30 5.36 3.97 10.10
N ALA A 31 4.59 3.46 9.14
CA ALA A 31 4.55 2.05 8.77
C ALA A 31 5.66 1.66 7.77
N GLY A 32 6.60 2.55 7.46
CA GLY A 32 7.67 2.31 6.49
C GLY A 32 7.21 2.29 5.02
N LEU A 33 6.00 2.76 4.74
CA LEU A 33 5.40 2.79 3.41
C LEU A 33 5.55 4.18 2.79
N ASN A 34 5.98 4.22 1.53
CA ASN A 34 6.24 5.45 0.79
C ASN A 34 5.45 5.48 -0.53
N LEU A 35 5.54 6.59 -1.27
CA LEU A 35 5.03 6.67 -2.64
C LEU A 35 5.58 5.52 -3.48
N GLY A 36 4.70 4.88 -4.27
CA GLY A 36 5.01 3.69 -5.04
C GLY A 36 4.88 2.37 -4.28
N ALA A 37 4.58 2.40 -2.97
CA ALA A 37 4.31 1.18 -2.21
C ALA A 37 3.11 0.42 -2.79
N LEU A 38 3.22 -0.90 -2.77
CA LEU A 38 2.15 -1.82 -3.14
C LEU A 38 1.37 -2.21 -1.88
N LEU A 39 0.07 -2.01 -1.92
CA LEU A 39 -0.85 -2.36 -0.84
C LEU A 39 -1.86 -3.37 -1.38
N THR A 40 -2.15 -4.41 -0.61
CA THR A 40 -3.23 -5.36 -0.90
C THR A 40 -4.32 -5.14 0.14
N VAL A 41 -5.52 -4.84 -0.29
CA VAL A 41 -6.65 -4.66 0.63
C VAL A 41 -7.07 -6.03 1.14
N THR A 42 -7.00 -6.23 2.45
CA THR A 42 -7.34 -7.53 3.06
C THR A 42 -8.72 -7.53 3.71
N SER A 43 -9.20 -6.37 4.16
CA SER A 43 -10.54 -6.23 4.74
C SER A 43 -11.03 -4.80 4.70
N ILE A 44 -12.33 -4.61 4.46
CA ILE A 44 -13.01 -3.30 4.53
C ILE A 44 -14.21 -3.44 5.47
N ASP A 45 -14.20 -2.67 6.56
CA ASP A 45 -15.28 -2.56 7.53
C ASP A 45 -16.02 -1.22 7.37
N GLU A 46 -17.09 -1.04 8.14
CA GLU A 46 -17.92 0.17 8.16
C GLU A 46 -17.20 1.46 8.59
N SER A 47 -16.02 1.37 9.22
CA SER A 47 -15.23 2.54 9.65
C SER A 47 -13.72 2.43 9.38
N THR A 48 -13.24 1.27 8.93
CA THR A 48 -11.82 0.98 8.75
C THR A 48 -11.54 0.20 7.48
N ILE A 49 -10.34 0.35 6.94
CA ILE A 49 -9.78 -0.49 5.89
C ILE A 49 -8.46 -1.08 6.37
N THR A 50 -8.28 -2.37 6.20
CA THR A 50 -7.04 -3.07 6.51
C THR A 50 -6.33 -3.41 5.21
N VAL A 51 -5.06 -2.99 5.13
CA VAL A 51 -4.19 -3.26 3.99
C VAL A 51 -2.96 -4.01 4.44
N GLU A 52 -2.53 -4.95 3.60
CA GLU A 52 -1.27 -5.64 3.74
C GLU A 52 -0.25 -5.03 2.79
N ALA A 53 0.97 -4.80 3.26
CA ALA A 53 2.05 -4.24 2.46
C ALA A 53 3.34 -5.04 2.67
N PRO A 54 4.13 -5.28 1.60
CA PRO A 54 5.45 -5.84 1.74
C PRO A 54 6.37 -4.78 2.34
N GLN A 55 6.83 -5.01 3.57
CA GLN A 55 7.94 -4.27 4.16
C GLN A 55 9.25 -4.94 3.73
N CYS A 56 10.10 -4.16 3.06
CA CYS A 56 11.52 -4.42 3.13
C CYS A 56 11.99 -3.99 4.52
N PRO A 57 12.78 -4.79 5.26
CA PRO A 57 13.47 -4.27 6.43
C PRO A 57 14.29 -3.07 5.96
N GLU A 58 14.07 -1.90 6.57
CA GLU A 58 14.85 -0.70 6.30
C GLU A 58 16.33 -1.08 6.25
N ALA A 59 16.95 -0.93 5.08
CA ALA A 59 18.39 -1.01 4.99
C ALA A 59 18.94 0.00 6.01
N PRO A 60 19.88 -0.40 6.90
CA PRO A 60 20.44 0.54 7.85
C PRO A 60 20.99 1.71 7.03
N ARG A 61 20.69 2.94 7.47
CA ARG A 61 21.11 4.22 6.85
C ARG A 61 22.63 4.40 6.64
N ALA A 62 23.43 3.34 6.77
CA ALA A 62 24.87 3.33 6.57
C ALA A 62 25.37 1.94 6.17
N ALA A 63 25.13 1.50 4.92
CA ALA A 63 26.05 0.62 4.21
C ALA A 63 25.68 0.59 2.71
N VAL A 64 26.68 0.87 1.88
CA VAL A 64 26.72 0.71 0.43
C VAL A 64 25.91 -0.51 -0.06
N CYS A 65 24.70 -0.29 -0.58
CA CYS A 65 23.91 -1.33 -1.26
C CYS A 65 24.38 -1.49 -2.71
N SER A 66 25.48 -2.22 -2.94
CA SER A 66 25.82 -2.72 -4.28
C SER A 66 25.17 -4.07 -4.61
N LEU A 67 24.43 -4.69 -3.68
CA LEU A 67 23.78 -5.99 -3.86
C LEU A 67 22.45 -6.08 -3.10
N CYS A 68 21.41 -5.36 -3.56
CA CYS A 68 20.01 -5.64 -3.18
C CYS A 68 19.49 -6.95 -3.82
N GLN A 69 20.29 -8.03 -3.83
CA GLN A 69 19.89 -9.32 -4.40
C GLN A 69 19.38 -10.33 -3.34
N ILE A 70 19.35 -9.96 -2.06
CA ILE A 70 18.89 -10.85 -0.99
C ILE A 70 18.04 -10.08 0.02
N CYS A 71 16.77 -9.84 -0.30
CA CYS A 71 15.75 -9.72 0.74
C CYS A 71 15.26 -11.15 1.04
N THR A 72 15.78 -11.78 2.10
CA THR A 72 15.54 -13.22 2.34
C THR A 72 14.07 -13.56 2.62
N GLU A 73 13.27 -12.66 3.19
CA GLU A 73 11.83 -12.85 3.37
C GLU A 73 11.12 -11.49 3.34
N PRO A 74 10.13 -11.25 2.45
CA PRO A 74 9.31 -10.04 2.50
C PRO A 74 8.43 -10.14 3.75
N ARG A 75 8.78 -9.39 4.80
CA ARG A 75 7.89 -9.25 5.96
C ARG A 75 6.66 -8.51 5.47
N ARG A 76 5.49 -9.09 5.70
CA ARG A 76 4.23 -8.42 5.41
C ARG A 76 3.79 -7.72 6.68
N ILE A 77 3.47 -6.44 6.55
CA ILE A 77 2.80 -5.70 7.61
C ILE A 77 1.34 -5.55 7.26
N GLN A 78 0.50 -5.61 8.29
CA GLN A 78 -0.90 -5.24 8.18
C GLN A 78 -1.09 -3.89 8.84
N LEU A 79 -1.74 -2.98 8.13
CA LEU A 79 -2.03 -1.64 8.58
C LEU A 79 -3.54 -1.42 8.50
N THR A 80 -4.16 -1.17 9.65
CA THR A 80 -5.56 -0.77 9.73
C THR A 80 -5.65 0.75 9.76
N LEU A 81 -6.36 1.31 8.81
CA LEU A 81 -6.59 2.74 8.63
C LEU A 81 -8.07 3.05 8.80
N THR A 82 -8.40 4.23 9.30
CA THR A 82 -9.79 4.71 9.29
C THR A 82 -10.20 5.09 7.86
N LEU A 83 -11.48 4.97 7.52
CA LEU A 83 -11.97 5.35 6.18
C LEU A 83 -11.67 6.81 5.84
N ASN A 84 -11.72 7.71 6.84
CA ASN A 84 -11.35 9.11 6.65
C ASN A 84 -9.90 9.25 6.18
N LEU A 85 -8.96 8.58 6.85
CA LEU A 85 -7.54 8.65 6.49
C LEU A 85 -7.27 7.93 5.15
N ALA A 86 -7.95 6.82 4.89
CA ALA A 86 -7.86 6.10 3.61
C ALA A 86 -8.37 6.93 2.43
N ASP A 87 -9.41 7.75 2.61
CA ASP A 87 -9.94 8.64 1.58
C ASP A 87 -8.89 9.69 1.13
N GLN A 88 -7.96 10.03 2.03
CA GLN A 88 -6.87 10.95 1.75
C GLN A 88 -5.67 10.29 1.05
N ILE A 89 -5.68 8.97 0.80
CA ILE A 89 -4.61 8.26 0.11
C ILE A 89 -5.02 8.02 -1.35
N GLU A 90 -4.22 8.51 -2.28
CA GLU A 90 -4.46 8.31 -3.71
C GLU A 90 -3.68 7.09 -4.19
N VAL A 91 -4.43 6.15 -4.78
CA VAL A 91 -3.91 4.88 -5.26
C VAL A 91 -4.28 4.63 -6.71
N GLU A 92 -3.47 3.83 -7.38
CA GLU A 92 -3.80 3.25 -8.67
C GLU A 92 -4.03 1.75 -8.50
N PRO A 93 -5.24 1.24 -8.80
CA PRO A 93 -5.48 -0.19 -8.76
C PRO A 93 -4.62 -0.86 -9.83
N LEU A 94 -3.81 -1.82 -9.40
CA LEU A 94 -3.12 -2.72 -10.30
C LEU A 94 -4.11 -3.82 -10.59
N ALA A 95 -4.81 -3.69 -11.72
CA ALA A 95 -5.65 -4.77 -12.22
C ALA A 95 -4.81 -6.05 -12.16
N LEU A 96 -5.21 -6.99 -11.30
CA LEU A 96 -4.71 -8.36 -11.36
C LEU A 96 -4.84 -8.75 -12.82
N ARG A 97 -3.75 -9.22 -13.44
CA ARG A 97 -3.79 -9.83 -14.76
C ARG A 97 -4.77 -11.00 -14.67
N GLY A 98 -6.00 -10.67 -15.01
CA GLY A 98 -7.25 -11.40 -14.87
C GLY A 98 -8.34 -10.61 -15.62
N GLU A 99 -7.93 -9.77 -16.58
CA GLU A 99 -8.80 -9.50 -17.72
C GLU A 99 -8.98 -10.82 -18.48
N SER A 100 -10.05 -11.50 -18.16
CA SER A 100 -10.90 -12.07 -19.20
C SER A 100 -12.33 -11.73 -18.85
N PRO A 101 -12.84 -10.56 -19.24
CA PRO A 101 -14.27 -10.44 -19.50
C PRO A 101 -14.53 -11.26 -20.77
N LEU A 102 -14.67 -12.58 -20.62
CA LEU A 102 -15.21 -13.41 -21.69
C LEU A 102 -16.72 -13.15 -21.71
N TYR A 103 -17.10 -12.30 -22.66
CA TYR A 103 -18.36 -12.39 -23.39
C TYR A 103 -18.64 -13.81 -23.87
#